data_AF-A0A7V3SP54-F1
#
_entry.id   AF-A0A7V3SP54-F1
#
_cell.length_a   1.000
_cell.length_b   1.000
_cell.length_c   1.000
_cell.angle_alpha   90.00
_cell.angle_beta   90.00
_cell.angle_gamma   90.00
#
_symmetry.space_group_name_H-M   'P 1'
#
loop_
_entity.id
_entity.type
_entity.pdbx_description
1 polymer ?
#
loop_
_entity_poly.entity_id
_entity_poly.type
_entity_poly.pdbx_seq_one_letter_code
_entity_poly.pdbx_strand_id
1 'polypeptide(L)'
;MKHLFGLLLVAFALPALAAPPNWDLSNTYWTAQARDVYYGFLYDGNIRFFTQNTTTGAFTGRVQYLPPNLNPLGQYNVSGTVDADTITFGGVANIPGLGNTDVVWQGVITQNGSKMQGQMAYWDWIWEVWVVFDWWTTSGGPARPIVRTYSISGKVELGDFGGDVRTVPVVAELRQAGSTTPIRTVTLNLDSNGNYTLSDVSNGNYDLAFKASHWLRRVARSVRVNGANVSGVNVSLVNGDIDGDNEVTLFDFGALVAAFGSQPGDSNWNPDADLDGDAEVTLFDFGVLVKNFGETGEE
;
A
#
# COMPACT_ATOMS: atom_id res chain seq x y z
N MET A 1 21.86 42.33 -35.82
CA MET A 1 22.62 41.30 -35.07
C MET A 1 22.45 41.56 -33.58
N LYS A 2 21.47 40.91 -32.94
CA LYS A 2 21.34 40.82 -31.49
C LYS A 2 20.86 39.40 -31.20
N HIS A 3 21.76 38.59 -30.65
CA HIS A 3 21.52 37.21 -30.27
C HIS A 3 20.70 37.20 -28.98
N LEU A 4 19.45 36.73 -29.05
CA LEU A 4 18.64 36.45 -27.86
C LEU A 4 19.00 35.04 -27.38
N PHE A 5 19.61 34.95 -26.21
CA PHE A 5 19.87 33.70 -25.49
C PHE A 5 18.53 33.03 -25.13
N GLY A 6 18.29 31.83 -25.68
CA GLY A 6 17.22 30.96 -25.23
C GLY A 6 17.57 30.38 -23.87
N LEU A 7 16.80 30.72 -22.84
CA LEU A 7 16.88 30.10 -21.52
C LEU A 7 16.34 28.66 -21.64
N LEU A 8 17.24 27.68 -21.62
CA LEU A 8 16.88 26.27 -21.59
C LEU A 8 16.38 25.95 -20.18
N LEU A 9 15.06 25.91 -19.99
CA LEU A 9 14.43 25.43 -18.77
C LEU A 9 14.60 23.90 -18.71
N VAL A 10 15.65 23.44 -18.03
CA VAL A 10 15.81 22.02 -17.70
C VAL A 10 14.85 21.72 -16.55
N ALA A 11 13.64 21.27 -16.89
CA ALA A 11 12.74 20.68 -15.92
C ALA A 11 13.35 19.36 -15.44
N PHE A 12 13.92 19.37 -14.22
CA PHE A 12 14.17 18.13 -13.50
C PHE A 12 12.80 17.55 -13.12
N ALA A 13 12.34 16.59 -13.91
CA ALA A 13 11.28 15.69 -13.47
C ALA A 13 11.84 14.93 -12.26
N LEU A 14 11.35 15.28 -11.06
CA LEU A 14 11.43 14.38 -9.92
C LEU A 14 10.84 13.03 -10.37
N PRO A 15 11.51 11.90 -10.14
CA PRO A 15 10.85 10.62 -10.34
C PRO A 15 9.69 10.59 -9.34
N ALA A 16 8.47 10.76 -9.84
CA ALA A 16 7.28 10.35 -9.12
C ALA A 16 7.50 8.87 -8.80
N LEU A 17 7.84 8.56 -7.55
CA LEU A 17 7.74 7.21 -7.04
C LEU A 17 6.28 6.83 -7.20
N ALA A 18 6.03 6.03 -8.24
CA ALA A 18 4.71 5.54 -8.58
C ALA A 18 4.05 5.01 -7.30
N ALA A 19 2.82 5.44 -7.05
CA ALA A 19 1.96 4.77 -6.07
C ALA A 19 2.08 3.25 -6.27
N PRO A 20 2.22 2.44 -5.20
CA PRO A 20 2.30 1.01 -5.37
C PRO A 20 1.06 0.55 -6.16
N PRO A 21 1.28 -0.22 -7.24
CA PRO A 21 0.32 -0.33 -8.32
C PRO A 21 -0.94 -1.03 -7.82
N ASN A 22 -2.09 -0.49 -8.20
CA ASN A 22 -3.29 -1.28 -8.47
C ASN A 22 -2.80 -2.55 -9.19
N TRP A 23 -2.98 -3.73 -8.61
CA TRP A 23 -2.35 -4.95 -9.11
C TRP A 23 -2.94 -5.34 -10.46
N ASP A 24 -2.36 -4.79 -11.53
CA ASP A 24 -2.54 -5.31 -12.87
C ASP A 24 -1.64 -6.55 -13.03
N LEU A 25 -2.19 -7.70 -12.66
CA LEU A 25 -1.55 -9.00 -12.85
C LEU A 25 -1.54 -9.45 -14.31
N SER A 26 -2.01 -8.63 -15.26
CA SER A 26 -2.21 -9.00 -16.68
C SER A 26 -0.99 -9.64 -17.36
N ASN A 27 0.21 -9.48 -16.82
CA ASN A 27 1.47 -9.99 -17.37
C ASN A 27 2.31 -10.88 -16.44
N THR A 28 1.77 -11.39 -15.32
CA THR A 28 2.54 -12.31 -14.45
C THR A 28 2.25 -13.77 -14.84
N TYR A 29 3.26 -14.48 -15.34
CA TYR A 29 3.19 -15.91 -15.63
C TYR A 29 4.21 -16.67 -14.81
N TRP A 30 3.83 -17.87 -14.38
CA TRP A 30 4.71 -18.81 -13.67
C TRP A 30 4.96 -20.01 -14.57
N THR A 31 6.22 -20.35 -14.79
CA THR A 31 6.57 -21.69 -15.26
C THR A 31 6.59 -22.62 -14.05
N ALA A 32 5.86 -23.72 -14.16
CA ALA A 32 5.64 -24.70 -13.11
C ALA A 32 6.04 -26.07 -13.64
N GLN A 33 6.76 -26.85 -12.83
CA GLN A 33 6.91 -28.28 -13.10
C GLN A 33 5.84 -29.02 -12.32
N ALA A 34 5.09 -29.89 -12.98
CA ALA A 34 4.01 -30.68 -12.41
C ALA A 34 4.41 -32.15 -12.32
N ARG A 35 4.08 -32.81 -11.21
CA ARG A 35 4.24 -34.25 -11.01
C ARG A 35 2.88 -34.91 -10.79
N ASP A 36 2.52 -35.89 -11.62
CA ASP A 36 1.38 -36.78 -11.39
C ASP A 36 1.64 -37.64 -10.14
N VAL A 37 0.76 -37.57 -9.15
CA VAL A 37 0.92 -38.28 -7.86
C VAL A 37 0.65 -39.79 -7.99
N TYR A 38 -0.15 -40.21 -8.97
CA TYR A 38 -0.54 -41.62 -9.15
C TYR A 38 0.47 -42.38 -10.01
N TYR A 39 0.87 -41.82 -11.16
CA TYR A 39 1.77 -42.45 -12.12
C TYR A 39 3.21 -41.93 -12.04
N GLY A 40 3.48 -40.85 -11.30
CA GLY A 40 4.83 -40.33 -11.08
C GLY A 40 5.43 -39.57 -12.27
N PHE A 41 4.65 -39.31 -13.32
CA PHE A 41 5.12 -38.59 -14.49
C PHE A 41 5.44 -37.12 -14.17
N LEU A 42 6.49 -36.59 -14.79
CA LEU A 42 6.93 -35.20 -14.65
C LEU A 42 6.72 -34.46 -15.97
N TYR A 43 6.14 -33.27 -15.88
CA TYR A 43 5.86 -32.42 -17.03
C TYR A 43 6.14 -30.95 -16.71
N ASP A 44 6.53 -30.17 -17.72
CA ASP A 44 6.68 -28.72 -17.61
C ASP A 44 5.40 -28.02 -18.13
N GLY A 45 4.90 -27.03 -17.39
CA GLY A 45 3.68 -26.26 -17.71
C GLY A 45 3.79 -24.77 -17.35
N ASN A 46 2.78 -23.98 -17.74
CA ASN A 46 2.72 -22.54 -17.43
C ASN A 46 1.37 -22.18 -16.78
N ILE A 47 1.38 -21.56 -15.61
CA ILE A 47 0.17 -21.09 -14.89
C ILE A 47 0.10 -19.56 -14.96
N ARG A 48 -1.07 -18.97 -15.27
CA ARG A 48 -1.25 -17.50 -15.35
C ARG A 48 -2.45 -17.00 -14.53
N PHE A 49 -2.31 -15.85 -13.87
CA PHE A 49 -3.37 -15.20 -13.08
C PHE A 49 -3.52 -13.76 -13.56
N PHE A 50 -4.75 -13.23 -13.69
CA PHE A 50 -4.95 -11.98 -14.45
C PHE A 50 -5.76 -10.88 -13.73
N THR A 51 -6.51 -11.15 -12.65
CA THR A 51 -7.16 -10.07 -11.89
C THR A 51 -7.40 -10.46 -10.43
N GLN A 52 -6.89 -9.67 -9.48
CA GLN A 52 -7.13 -9.83 -8.04
C GLN A 52 -7.78 -8.57 -7.44
N ASN A 53 -8.81 -8.75 -6.62
CA ASN A 53 -9.32 -7.74 -5.71
C ASN A 53 -8.48 -7.73 -4.43
N THR A 54 -7.78 -6.63 -4.17
CA THR A 54 -6.84 -6.49 -3.04
C THR A 54 -7.54 -6.39 -1.69
N THR A 55 -8.82 -5.97 -1.65
CA THR A 55 -9.60 -5.83 -0.43
C THR A 55 -10.18 -7.15 0.06
N THR A 56 -10.71 -7.96 -0.87
CA THR A 56 -11.38 -9.22 -0.53
C THR A 56 -10.50 -10.44 -0.75
N GLY A 57 -9.36 -10.27 -1.42
CA GLY A 57 -8.53 -11.37 -1.90
C GLY A 57 -9.16 -12.17 -3.04
N ALA A 58 -10.38 -11.85 -3.49
CA ALA A 58 -11.04 -12.57 -4.56
C ALA A 58 -10.32 -12.34 -5.90
N PHE A 59 -10.20 -13.38 -6.73
CA PHE A 59 -9.53 -13.25 -8.02
C PHE A 59 -10.22 -14.07 -9.12
N THR A 60 -10.00 -13.68 -10.37
CA THR A 60 -10.30 -14.47 -11.58
C THR A 60 -9.03 -14.63 -12.43
N GLY A 61 -8.86 -15.79 -13.05
CA GLY A 61 -7.63 -16.14 -13.78
C GLY A 61 -7.81 -17.27 -14.79
N ARG A 62 -6.70 -17.72 -15.39
CA ARG A 62 -6.71 -18.87 -16.31
C ARG A 62 -5.54 -19.82 -16.11
N VAL A 63 -5.83 -21.09 -15.84
CA VAL A 63 -4.81 -22.14 -15.88
C VAL A 63 -4.58 -22.57 -17.32
N GLN A 64 -3.32 -22.63 -17.76
CA GLN A 64 -2.96 -23.14 -19.09
C GLN A 64 -2.23 -24.47 -18.92
N TYR A 65 -2.81 -25.54 -19.46
CA TYR A 65 -2.25 -26.89 -19.37
C TYR A 65 -1.73 -27.37 -20.73
N LEU A 66 -0.66 -28.17 -20.72
CA LEU A 66 -0.16 -28.95 -21.86
C LEU A 66 -0.55 -30.42 -21.64
N PRO A 67 -1.66 -30.90 -22.21
CA PRO A 67 -2.03 -32.31 -22.06
C PRO A 67 -1.07 -33.22 -22.84
N PRO A 68 -0.87 -34.48 -22.40
CA PRO A 68 0.09 -35.44 -22.98
C PRO A 68 -0.18 -35.87 -24.43
N ASN A 69 -1.19 -35.32 -25.09
CA ASN A 69 -1.77 -35.80 -26.33
C ASN A 69 -2.03 -34.70 -27.38
N LEU A 70 -1.20 -33.64 -27.41
CA LEU A 70 -1.18 -32.63 -28.49
C LEU A 70 -2.51 -31.86 -28.70
N ASN A 71 -3.44 -31.92 -27.75
CA ASN A 71 -4.67 -31.14 -27.82
C ASN A 71 -4.34 -29.63 -27.65
N PRO A 72 -5.01 -28.72 -28.37
CA PRO A 72 -4.68 -27.31 -28.35
C PRO A 72 -4.83 -26.75 -26.93
N LEU A 73 -3.85 -25.93 -26.54
CA LEU A 73 -3.71 -25.25 -25.25
C LEU A 73 -5.07 -24.92 -24.61
N GLY A 74 -5.51 -25.76 -23.67
CA GLY A 74 -6.70 -25.50 -22.88
C GLY A 74 -6.37 -24.38 -21.90
N GLN A 75 -6.91 -23.18 -22.14
CA GLN A 75 -6.96 -22.11 -21.15
C GLN A 75 -8.26 -22.26 -20.36
N TYR A 76 -8.16 -22.54 -19.06
CA TYR A 76 -9.29 -22.83 -18.21
C TYR A 76 -9.51 -21.71 -17.21
N ASN A 77 -10.69 -21.10 -17.23
CA ASN A 77 -11.03 -20.05 -16.26
C ASN A 77 -11.07 -20.64 -14.85
N VAL A 78 -10.42 -19.95 -13.91
CA VAL A 78 -10.48 -20.26 -12.48
C VAL A 78 -10.85 -19.01 -11.70
N SER A 79 -11.45 -19.21 -10.55
CA SER A 79 -11.71 -18.16 -9.57
C SER A 79 -11.28 -18.66 -8.21
N GLY A 80 -11.02 -17.73 -7.29
CA GLY A 80 -10.56 -18.13 -5.99
C GLY A 80 -10.38 -16.97 -5.03
N THR A 81 -9.69 -17.27 -3.94
CA THR A 81 -9.32 -16.30 -2.92
C THR A 81 -7.84 -16.41 -2.64
N VAL A 82 -7.25 -15.26 -2.37
CA VAL A 82 -5.90 -15.10 -1.89
C VAL A 82 -5.97 -14.83 -0.40
N ASP A 83 -5.39 -15.69 0.43
CA ASP A 83 -5.24 -15.56 1.88
C ASP A 83 -3.78 -15.59 2.33
N ALA A 84 -3.23 -14.40 2.64
CA ALA A 84 -1.83 -14.18 2.93
C ALA A 84 -0.95 -14.85 1.87
N ASP A 85 -0.07 -15.77 2.28
CA ASP A 85 0.82 -16.53 1.40
C ASP A 85 0.11 -17.67 0.66
N THR A 86 -1.22 -17.79 0.77
CA THR A 86 -2.00 -18.91 0.23
C THR A 86 -2.97 -18.44 -0.85
N ILE A 87 -3.06 -19.14 -1.98
CA ILE A 87 -4.14 -18.99 -2.96
C ILE A 87 -4.98 -20.25 -2.93
N THR A 88 -6.28 -20.13 -2.73
CA THR A 88 -7.24 -21.23 -2.94
C THR A 88 -8.06 -20.93 -4.17
N PHE A 89 -8.16 -21.87 -5.10
CA PHE A 89 -8.87 -21.64 -6.35
C PHE A 89 -9.62 -22.88 -6.83
N GLY A 90 -10.62 -22.63 -7.67
CA GLY A 90 -11.29 -23.66 -8.42
C GLY A 90 -12.03 -23.13 -9.64
N GLY A 91 -12.46 -24.05 -10.50
CA GLY A 91 -13.18 -23.74 -11.72
C GLY A 91 -13.73 -24.99 -12.37
N VAL A 92 -14.71 -24.82 -13.26
CA VAL A 92 -15.25 -25.92 -14.07
C VAL A 92 -15.00 -25.59 -15.53
N ALA A 93 -14.46 -26.54 -16.27
CA ALA A 93 -14.12 -26.38 -17.68
C ALA A 93 -14.63 -27.55 -18.52
N ASN A 94 -15.30 -27.24 -19.63
CA ASN A 94 -15.69 -28.22 -20.62
C ASN A 94 -14.52 -28.44 -21.60
N ILE A 95 -14.06 -29.68 -21.79
CA ILE A 95 -13.00 -29.98 -22.78
C ILE A 95 -13.65 -30.23 -24.15
N PRO A 96 -13.37 -29.40 -25.17
CA PRO A 96 -13.87 -29.63 -26.52
C PRO A 96 -13.39 -30.98 -27.06
N GLY A 97 -14.32 -31.82 -27.52
CA GLY A 97 -14.02 -33.10 -28.17
C GLY A 97 -14.08 -34.35 -27.28
N LEU A 98 -14.38 -34.22 -25.98
CA LEU A 98 -14.53 -35.35 -25.04
C LEU A 98 -15.97 -35.53 -24.48
N GLY A 99 -16.99 -34.94 -25.12
CA GLY A 99 -18.39 -34.99 -24.65
C GLY A 99 -18.70 -34.01 -23.50
N ASN A 100 -19.90 -34.08 -22.91
CA ASN A 100 -20.35 -33.26 -21.75
C ASN A 100 -19.58 -33.63 -20.47
N THR A 101 -18.27 -33.46 -20.45
CA THR A 101 -17.42 -33.77 -19.30
C THR A 101 -16.86 -32.47 -18.74
N ASP A 102 -17.40 -32.09 -17.59
CA ASP A 102 -16.96 -30.94 -16.81
C ASP A 102 -15.71 -31.34 -16.03
N VAL A 103 -14.57 -30.74 -16.38
CA VAL A 103 -13.35 -30.84 -15.59
C VAL A 103 -13.41 -29.83 -14.45
N VAL A 104 -13.46 -30.36 -13.23
CA VAL A 104 -13.34 -29.56 -12.00
C VAL A 104 -11.86 -29.36 -11.70
N TRP A 105 -11.43 -28.11 -11.65
CA TRP A 105 -10.14 -27.68 -11.14
C TRP A 105 -10.31 -27.23 -9.70
N GLN A 106 -9.43 -27.70 -8.81
CA GLN A 106 -9.28 -27.14 -7.47
C GLN A 106 -7.81 -27.16 -7.10
N GLY A 107 -7.35 -26.16 -6.36
CA GLY A 107 -6.00 -26.17 -5.85
C GLY A 107 -5.71 -25.15 -4.77
N VAL A 108 -4.66 -25.46 -4.00
CA VAL A 108 -4.07 -24.57 -3.01
C VAL A 108 -2.65 -24.26 -3.46
N ILE A 109 -2.27 -22.99 -3.43
CA ILE A 109 -0.90 -22.55 -3.69
C ILE A 109 -0.39 -21.92 -2.42
N THR A 110 0.78 -22.34 -1.93
CA THR A 110 1.47 -21.66 -0.83
C THR A 110 2.76 -21.03 -1.34
N GLN A 111 3.01 -19.80 -0.93
CA GLN A 111 4.29 -19.13 -1.12
C GLN A 111 5.20 -19.40 0.08
N ASN A 112 6.40 -19.91 -0.20
CA ASN A 112 7.45 -20.06 0.79
C ASN A 112 8.72 -19.38 0.25
N GLY A 113 8.87 -18.09 0.56
CA GLY A 113 9.89 -17.24 -0.04
C GLY A 113 9.64 -17.03 -1.55
N SER A 114 10.61 -17.38 -2.39
CA SER A 114 10.50 -17.24 -3.87
C SER A 114 9.84 -18.44 -4.56
N LYS A 115 9.49 -19.49 -3.81
CA LYS A 115 8.88 -20.71 -4.36
C LYS A 115 7.39 -20.70 -4.09
N MET A 116 6.61 -21.01 -5.13
CA MET A 116 5.20 -21.33 -4.98
C MET A 116 5.05 -22.82 -5.20
N GLN A 117 4.21 -23.46 -4.39
CA GLN A 117 3.89 -24.88 -4.49
C GLN A 117 2.39 -25.08 -4.43
N GLY A 118 1.84 -26.07 -5.11
CA GLY A 118 0.42 -26.35 -4.98
C GLY A 118 -0.01 -27.71 -5.48
N GLN A 119 -1.23 -28.08 -5.09
CA GLN A 119 -1.87 -29.32 -5.49
C GLN A 119 -3.04 -29.02 -6.43
N MET A 120 -3.20 -29.75 -7.53
CA MET A 120 -4.30 -29.58 -8.50
C MET A 120 -4.95 -30.92 -8.81
N ALA A 121 -6.27 -30.97 -8.92
CA ALA A 121 -6.99 -32.19 -9.27
C ALA A 121 -7.92 -32.00 -10.49
N TYR A 122 -8.02 -33.00 -11.38
CA TYR A 122 -9.09 -33.11 -12.38
C TYR A 122 -9.72 -34.51 -12.40
N TRP A 123 -10.99 -34.61 -12.80
CA TRP A 123 -11.70 -35.89 -12.90
C TRP A 123 -11.55 -36.50 -14.30
N ASP A 124 -11.03 -37.73 -14.38
CA ASP A 124 -11.01 -38.53 -15.61
C ASP A 124 -12.21 -39.48 -15.63
N TRP A 125 -13.10 -39.33 -16.61
CA TRP A 125 -14.32 -40.14 -16.74
C TRP A 125 -14.06 -41.56 -17.26
N ILE A 126 -12.91 -41.81 -17.89
CA ILE A 126 -12.55 -43.16 -18.38
C ILE A 126 -12.16 -44.05 -17.20
N TRP A 127 -11.61 -43.47 -16.13
CA TRP A 127 -11.10 -44.19 -14.97
C TRP A 127 -11.83 -43.87 -13.66
N GLU A 128 -12.70 -42.84 -13.64
CA GLU A 128 -13.33 -42.28 -12.43
C GLU A 128 -12.32 -41.92 -11.33
N VAL A 129 -11.20 -41.30 -11.72
CA VAL A 129 -10.10 -40.97 -10.81
C VAL A 129 -9.84 -39.47 -10.80
N TRP A 130 -9.51 -38.95 -9.61
CA TRP A 130 -8.88 -37.65 -9.46
C TRP A 130 -7.40 -37.74 -9.78
N VAL A 131 -6.97 -37.05 -10.83
CA VAL A 131 -5.54 -36.93 -11.13
C VAL A 131 -4.98 -35.74 -10.37
N VAL A 132 -4.11 -36.01 -9.39
CA VAL A 132 -3.53 -35.01 -8.51
C VAL A 132 -2.12 -34.64 -8.97
N PHE A 133 -1.81 -33.35 -9.04
CA PHE A 133 -0.49 -32.84 -9.38
C PHE A 133 0.07 -31.98 -8.28
N ASP A 134 1.30 -32.26 -7.87
CA ASP A 134 2.10 -31.28 -7.12
C ASP A 134 2.90 -30.46 -8.12
N TRP A 135 2.94 -29.14 -7.93
CA TRP A 135 3.77 -28.26 -8.75
C TRP A 135 4.68 -27.35 -7.94
N TRP A 136 5.77 -26.90 -8.54
CA TRP A 136 6.63 -25.84 -8.00
C TRP A 136 7.14 -24.90 -9.10
N THR A 137 7.42 -23.64 -8.75
CA THR A 137 8.02 -22.68 -9.68
C THR A 137 9.46 -23.10 -10.04
N THR A 138 9.78 -23.14 -11.33
CA THR A 138 11.12 -23.56 -11.81
C THR A 138 12.06 -22.40 -12.15
N SER A 139 11.51 -21.19 -12.41
CA SER A 139 12.16 -19.88 -12.63
C SER A 139 11.67 -19.26 -13.94
N GLY A 140 10.93 -18.15 -13.86
CA GLY A 140 10.39 -17.50 -15.05
C GLY A 140 9.76 -16.14 -14.72
N GLY A 141 10.49 -15.31 -13.97
CA GLY A 141 10.02 -14.01 -13.47
C GLY A 141 9.99 -13.97 -11.93
N PRO A 142 10.14 -12.78 -11.30
CA PRO A 142 10.18 -12.69 -9.84
C PRO A 142 8.81 -13.07 -9.28
N ALA A 143 8.73 -14.19 -8.54
CA ALA A 143 7.65 -14.51 -7.59
C ALA A 143 7.40 -13.29 -6.73
N ARG A 144 6.51 -12.41 -7.20
CA ARG A 144 6.13 -11.22 -6.46
C ARG A 144 5.33 -11.73 -5.27
N PRO A 145 5.74 -11.39 -4.03
CA PRO A 145 5.07 -11.86 -2.84
C PRO A 145 3.57 -11.61 -2.92
N ILE A 146 2.77 -12.63 -2.66
CA ILE A 146 1.33 -12.53 -2.48
C ILE A 146 1.12 -11.88 -1.12
N VAL A 147 1.08 -10.55 -1.09
CA VAL A 147 0.95 -9.84 0.18
C VAL A 147 -0.51 -9.47 0.37
N ARG A 148 -1.17 -10.13 1.32
CA ARG A 148 -2.40 -9.54 1.88
C ARG A 148 -2.04 -8.25 2.59
N THR A 149 -2.73 -7.20 2.19
CA THR A 149 -2.63 -5.90 2.83
C THR A 149 -3.91 -5.58 3.58
N TYR A 150 -3.77 -4.74 4.59
CA TYR A 150 -4.81 -4.27 5.48
C TYR A 150 -4.75 -2.75 5.54
N SER A 151 -5.73 -2.14 6.19
CA SER A 151 -5.70 -0.73 6.51
C SER A 151 -5.37 -0.47 7.98
N ILE A 152 -4.71 0.66 8.23
CA ILE A 152 -4.59 1.27 9.56
C ILE A 152 -5.42 2.55 9.56
N SER A 153 -6.34 2.70 10.50
CA SER A 153 -7.17 3.89 10.64
C SER A 153 -7.18 4.42 12.06
N GLY A 154 -7.51 5.71 12.17
CA GLY A 154 -7.60 6.41 13.44
C GLY A 154 -7.87 7.88 13.21
N LYS A 155 -7.61 8.69 14.24
CA LYS A 155 -7.81 10.13 14.25
C LYS A 155 -6.48 10.85 14.46
N VAL A 156 -6.22 11.86 13.63
CA VAL A 156 -5.21 12.88 13.87
C VAL A 156 -5.93 14.11 14.43
N GLU A 157 -5.61 14.46 15.66
CA GLU A 157 -5.99 15.75 16.24
C GLU A 157 -4.89 16.77 15.94
N LEU A 158 -5.25 17.87 15.28
CA LEU A 158 -4.38 19.02 15.08
C LEU A 158 -4.59 19.95 16.27
N GLY A 159 -3.64 19.96 17.22
CA GLY A 159 -3.77 20.71 18.45
C GLY A 159 -3.91 22.21 18.22
N ASP A 160 -4.79 22.85 18.99
CA ASP A 160 -5.01 24.30 19.00
C ASP A 160 -5.38 24.92 17.64
N PHE A 161 -5.93 24.14 16.72
CA PHE A 161 -6.35 24.57 15.38
C PHE A 161 -7.87 24.60 15.24
N GLY A 162 -8.41 25.77 14.90
CA GLY A 162 -9.83 26.03 14.65
C GLY A 162 -10.25 25.98 13.17
N GLY A 163 -9.28 25.93 12.25
CA GLY A 163 -9.52 25.89 10.80
C GLY A 163 -10.06 24.55 10.27
N ASP A 164 -10.25 24.47 8.95
CA ASP A 164 -10.72 23.25 8.29
C ASP A 164 -9.60 22.21 8.19
N VAL A 165 -9.62 21.20 9.07
CA VAL A 165 -8.60 20.14 9.12
C VAL A 165 -8.41 19.38 7.80
N ARG A 166 -9.37 19.44 6.87
CA ARG A 166 -9.28 18.80 5.55
C ARG A 166 -8.31 19.51 4.60
N THR A 167 -7.99 20.76 4.87
CA THR A 167 -7.04 21.54 4.06
C THR A 167 -5.60 21.36 4.51
N VAL A 168 -5.37 20.70 5.65
CA VAL A 168 -4.04 20.47 6.21
C VAL A 168 -3.50 19.12 5.73
N PRO A 169 -2.47 19.09 4.87
CA PRO A 169 -1.83 17.84 4.48
C PRO A 169 -1.02 17.27 5.65
N VAL A 170 -1.35 16.04 6.07
CA VAL A 170 -0.58 15.33 7.10
C VAL A 170 0.31 14.28 6.44
N VAL A 171 1.63 14.42 6.58
CA VAL A 171 2.59 13.41 6.12
C VAL A 171 2.66 12.30 7.16
N ALA A 172 2.37 11.07 6.74
CA ALA A 172 2.53 9.87 7.53
C ALA A 172 3.65 8.99 6.97
N GLU A 173 4.52 8.52 7.86
CA GLU A 173 5.58 7.58 7.57
C GLU A 173 5.30 6.24 8.26
N LEU A 174 5.23 5.19 7.47
CA LEU A 174 5.19 3.81 7.97
C LEU A 174 6.61 3.31 8.15
N ARG A 175 7.00 2.97 9.38
CA ARG A 175 8.35 2.55 9.75
C ARG A 175 8.31 1.16 10.39
N GLN A 176 9.40 0.40 10.30
CA GLN A 176 9.55 -0.81 11.13
C GLN A 176 9.54 -0.39 12.60
N ALA A 177 8.94 -1.18 13.49
CA ALA A 177 8.92 -0.84 14.92
C ALA A 177 10.34 -0.61 15.47
N GLY A 178 10.55 0.54 16.13
CA GLY A 178 11.85 0.97 16.65
C GLY A 178 12.82 1.57 15.63
N SER A 179 12.41 1.74 14.37
CA SER A 179 13.21 2.36 13.30
C SER A 179 12.71 3.77 13.01
N THR A 180 13.63 4.70 12.73
CA THR A 180 13.31 6.04 12.23
C THR A 180 13.26 6.11 10.70
N THR A 181 13.82 5.10 10.01
CA THR A 181 13.81 5.05 8.54
C THR A 181 12.42 4.66 8.00
N PRO A 182 11.80 5.49 7.13
CA PRO A 182 10.51 5.18 6.53
C PRO A 182 10.62 4.04 5.51
N ILE A 183 9.70 3.08 5.61
CA ILE A 183 9.43 2.08 4.55
C ILE A 183 8.59 2.74 3.45
N ARG A 184 7.64 3.58 3.86
CA ARG A 184 6.70 4.27 2.98
C ARG A 184 6.33 5.62 3.60
N THR A 185 6.28 6.65 2.77
CA THR A 185 5.81 7.99 3.12
C THR A 185 4.57 8.31 2.28
N VAL A 186 3.51 8.82 2.91
CA VAL A 186 2.24 9.14 2.27
C VAL A 186 1.67 10.42 2.86
N THR A 187 1.10 11.28 2.02
CA THR A 187 0.25 12.39 2.50
C THR A 187 -1.17 11.87 2.71
N LEU A 188 -1.67 11.95 3.95
CA LEU A 188 -3.01 11.57 4.33
C LEU A 188 -3.98 12.73 4.10
N ASN A 189 -5.18 12.40 3.61
CA ASN A 189 -6.30 13.33 3.56
C ASN A 189 -7.20 13.03 4.77
N LEU A 190 -7.36 14.00 5.65
CA LEU A 190 -8.25 13.89 6.79
C LEU A 190 -9.71 14.14 6.37
N ASP A 191 -10.65 13.48 7.04
CA ASP A 191 -12.06 13.89 6.98
C ASP A 191 -12.35 15.08 7.93
N SER A 192 -13.59 15.58 7.95
CA SER A 192 -13.98 16.73 8.78
C SER A 192 -13.85 16.49 10.29
N ASN A 193 -13.68 15.25 10.73
CA ASN A 193 -13.50 14.87 12.13
C ASN A 193 -12.02 14.56 12.45
N GLY A 194 -11.11 14.73 11.49
CA GLY A 194 -9.69 14.38 11.63
C GLY A 194 -9.39 12.90 11.44
N ASN A 195 -10.33 12.09 10.93
CA ASN A 195 -10.07 10.67 10.71
C ASN A 195 -9.23 10.45 9.44
N TYR A 196 -8.37 9.43 9.49
CA TYR A 196 -7.55 9.02 8.37
C TYR A 196 -7.65 7.51 8.12
N THR A 197 -7.21 7.08 6.94
CA THR A 197 -7.00 5.66 6.62
C THR A 197 -5.76 5.49 5.76
N LEU A 198 -4.80 4.72 6.26
CA LEU A 198 -3.63 4.27 5.51
C LEU A 198 -3.92 2.87 4.97
N SER A 199 -4.10 2.74 3.65
CA SER A 199 -4.32 1.46 2.99
C SER A 199 -3.01 0.73 2.70
N ASP A 200 -3.13 -0.53 2.27
CA ASP A 200 -2.04 -1.30 1.67
C ASP A 200 -0.88 -1.61 2.62
N VAL A 201 -1.20 -1.91 3.89
CA VAL A 201 -0.22 -2.28 4.93
C VAL A 201 -0.17 -3.79 5.10
N SER A 202 0.99 -4.40 4.88
CA SER A 202 1.20 -5.84 5.12
C SER A 202 1.16 -6.19 6.61
N ASN A 203 1.06 -7.49 6.93
CA ASN A 203 1.29 -7.95 8.29
C ASN A 203 2.68 -7.54 8.79
N GLY A 204 2.75 -7.09 10.04
CA GLY A 204 3.98 -6.59 10.64
C GLY A 204 3.73 -5.82 11.92
N ASN A 205 4.82 -5.34 12.53
CA ASN A 205 4.79 -4.42 13.64
C ASN A 205 5.42 -3.10 13.20
N TYR A 206 4.68 -2.01 13.31
CA TYR A 206 5.05 -0.74 12.74
C TYR A 206 5.04 0.39 13.76
N ASP A 207 5.85 1.40 13.51
CA ASP A 207 5.66 2.73 14.08
C ASP A 207 5.12 3.64 12.97
N LEU A 208 4.06 4.40 13.26
CA LEU A 208 3.49 5.38 12.33
C LEU A 208 3.84 6.77 12.82
N ALA A 209 4.69 7.48 12.09
CA ALA A 209 5.04 8.86 12.39
C ALA A 209 4.19 9.82 11.58
N PHE A 210 3.67 10.86 12.22
CA PHE A 210 2.78 11.86 11.64
C PHE A 210 3.42 13.23 11.83
N LYS A 211 3.49 14.01 10.74
CA LYS A 211 4.02 15.38 10.72
C LYS A 211 3.15 16.21 9.77
N ALA A 212 2.64 17.32 10.28
CA ALA A 212 1.98 18.37 9.48
C ALA A 212 2.93 19.56 9.34
N SER A 213 2.48 20.68 8.77
CA SER A 213 3.37 21.83 8.50
C SER A 213 4.00 22.38 9.78
N HIS A 214 3.20 23.04 10.62
CA HIS A 214 3.66 23.73 11.83
C HIS A 214 3.45 22.97 13.15
N TRP A 215 3.15 21.66 13.06
CA TRP A 215 3.00 20.81 14.24
C TRP A 215 4.17 19.86 14.39
N LEU A 216 4.64 19.66 15.62
CA LEU A 216 5.64 18.67 16.00
C LEU A 216 5.24 17.25 15.59
N ARG A 217 6.24 16.45 15.18
CA ARG A 217 6.05 15.04 14.84
C ARG A 217 5.56 14.25 16.05
N ARG A 218 4.68 13.27 15.79
CA ARG A 218 4.23 12.26 16.76
C ARG A 218 4.24 10.88 16.14
N VAL A 219 4.54 9.86 16.94
CA VAL A 219 4.73 8.48 16.53
C VAL A 219 3.80 7.56 17.32
N ALA A 220 2.84 6.96 16.62
CA ALA A 220 2.07 5.85 17.15
C ALA A 220 2.94 4.57 17.09
N ARG A 221 3.43 4.14 18.25
CA ARG A 221 4.39 3.02 18.35
C ARG A 221 3.71 1.66 18.43
N SER A 222 4.40 0.64 17.93
CA SER A 222 4.03 -0.78 18.06
C SER A 222 2.61 -1.11 17.53
N VAL A 223 2.25 -0.52 16.40
CA VAL A 223 1.01 -0.82 15.69
C VAL A 223 1.15 -2.18 14.99
N ARG A 224 0.49 -3.19 15.56
CA ARG A 224 0.54 -4.57 15.06
C ARG A 224 -0.57 -4.83 14.05
N VAL A 225 -0.18 -5.11 12.80
CA VAL A 225 -1.07 -5.58 11.74
C VAL A 225 -0.94 -7.10 11.62
N ASN A 226 -2.03 -7.83 11.83
CA ASN A 226 -2.02 -9.29 11.81
C ASN A 226 -3.36 -9.87 11.35
N GLY A 227 -3.51 -10.06 10.05
CA GLY A 227 -4.68 -10.76 9.49
C GLY A 227 -5.95 -9.91 9.42
N ALA A 228 -5.91 -8.64 9.83
CA ALA A 228 -7.07 -7.76 9.90
C ALA A 228 -6.68 -6.28 9.85
N ASN A 229 -7.64 -5.42 9.47
CA ASN A 229 -7.53 -3.97 9.58
C ASN A 229 -7.36 -3.54 11.03
N VAL A 230 -6.53 -2.54 11.25
CA VAL A 230 -6.28 -1.95 12.56
C VAL A 230 -6.99 -0.60 12.63
N SER A 231 -7.73 -0.36 13.70
CA SER A 231 -8.41 0.91 13.95
C SER A 231 -8.04 1.47 15.33
N GLY A 232 -8.34 2.76 15.55
CA GLY A 232 -8.08 3.43 16.83
C GLY A 232 -6.64 3.86 17.04
N VAL A 233 -5.85 3.96 15.95
CA VAL A 233 -4.49 4.51 16.00
C VAL A 233 -4.59 6.04 16.00
N ASN A 234 -4.80 6.61 17.18
CA ASN A 234 -5.04 8.04 17.33
C ASN A 234 -3.77 8.76 17.78
N VAL A 235 -3.54 9.96 17.24
CA VAL A 235 -2.45 10.85 17.63
C VAL A 235 -2.96 12.29 17.77
N SER A 236 -2.29 13.06 18.62
CA SER A 236 -2.54 14.50 18.78
C SER A 236 -1.24 15.24 18.52
N LEU A 237 -1.19 16.03 17.44
CA LEU A 237 0.00 16.78 17.04
C LEU A 237 0.05 18.08 17.83
N VAL A 238 1.22 18.40 18.39
CA VAL A 238 1.44 19.61 19.17
C VAL A 238 1.88 20.72 18.23
N ASN A 239 1.25 21.88 18.34
CA ASN A 239 1.42 23.02 17.45
C ASN A 239 2.59 23.93 17.88
N GLY A 240 3.18 24.69 16.97
CA GLY A 240 4.13 25.78 17.27
C GLY A 240 5.49 25.70 16.57
N ASP A 241 5.72 24.68 15.75
CA ASP A 241 6.97 24.42 15.00
C ASP A 241 6.88 25.05 13.62
N ILE A 242 6.88 26.38 13.59
CA ILE A 242 6.65 27.22 12.41
C ILE A 242 7.75 27.04 11.37
N ASP A 243 9.00 26.86 11.79
CA ASP A 243 10.12 26.69 10.86
C ASP A 243 10.34 25.23 10.42
N GLY A 244 9.65 24.28 11.06
CA GLY A 244 9.54 22.90 10.65
C GLY A 244 10.73 22.03 11.06
N ASP A 245 11.56 22.50 12.00
CA ASP A 245 12.75 21.79 12.48
C ASP A 245 12.45 20.70 13.53
N ASN A 246 11.17 20.53 13.89
CA ASN A 246 10.67 19.57 14.87
C ASN A 246 10.92 19.97 16.33
N GLU A 247 11.15 21.25 16.61
CA GLU A 247 11.22 21.84 17.95
C GLU A 247 10.36 23.12 18.00
N VAL A 248 9.95 23.56 19.21
CA VAL A 248 9.30 24.88 19.38
C VAL A 248 10.26 25.78 20.14
N THR A 249 10.86 26.74 19.45
CA THR A 249 11.98 27.53 19.93
C THR A 249 11.80 29.04 19.68
N LEU A 250 12.87 29.80 19.93
CA LEU A 250 12.92 31.23 19.60
C LEU A 250 12.91 31.50 18.09
N PHE A 251 13.28 30.51 17.25
CA PHE A 251 13.26 30.67 15.80
C PHE A 251 11.81 30.70 15.28
N ASP A 252 10.94 29.84 15.80
CA ASP A 252 9.50 29.88 15.54
C ASP A 252 8.89 31.21 15.98
N PHE A 253 9.24 31.67 17.18
CA PHE A 253 8.79 32.97 17.66
C PHE A 253 9.23 34.11 16.72
N GLY A 254 10.46 34.06 16.20
CA GLY A 254 10.95 35.01 15.20
C GLY A 254 10.14 34.98 13.91
N ALA A 255 9.76 33.79 13.43
CA ALA A 255 8.91 33.62 12.25
C ALA A 255 7.49 34.16 12.47
N LEU A 256 6.91 33.94 13.66
CA LEU A 256 5.62 34.51 14.04
C LEU A 256 5.66 36.04 14.06
N VAL A 257 6.68 36.63 14.72
CA VAL A 257 6.83 38.09 14.80
C VAL A 257 7.00 38.73 13.43
N ALA A 258 7.71 38.07 12.51
CA ALA A 258 7.87 38.56 11.14
C ALA A 258 6.54 38.63 10.37
N ALA A 259 5.61 37.72 10.66
CA ALA A 259 4.29 37.65 10.05
C ALA A 259 3.18 38.36 10.85
N PHE A 260 3.50 38.92 12.02
CA PHE A 260 2.49 39.45 12.94
C PHE A 260 1.61 40.55 12.30
N GLY A 261 0.30 40.44 12.51
CA GLY A 261 -0.72 41.34 11.98
C GLY A 261 -0.99 41.19 10.48
N SER A 262 -0.51 40.10 9.86
CA SER A 262 -0.75 39.82 8.43
C SER A 262 -1.89 38.84 8.22
N GLN A 263 -2.49 38.93 7.04
CA GLN A 263 -3.53 38.03 6.53
C GLN A 263 -3.19 37.60 5.09
N PRO A 264 -3.86 36.59 4.51
CA PRO A 264 -3.63 36.15 3.14
C PRO A 264 -3.66 37.31 2.12
N GLY A 265 -2.54 37.50 1.43
CA GLY A 265 -2.35 38.55 0.43
C GLY A 265 -1.40 39.67 0.87
N ASP A 266 -1.11 39.79 2.16
CA ASP A 266 -0.09 40.70 2.66
C ASP A 266 1.32 40.21 2.32
N SER A 267 2.26 41.15 2.16
CA SER A 267 3.63 40.83 1.76
C SER A 267 4.42 40.03 2.78
N ASN A 268 4.03 40.11 4.06
CA ASN A 268 4.66 39.39 5.16
C ASN A 268 3.82 38.19 5.65
N TRP A 269 2.78 37.79 4.90
CA TRP A 269 1.98 36.61 5.22
C TRP A 269 2.85 35.35 5.25
N ASN A 270 2.83 34.66 6.38
CA ASN A 270 3.34 33.31 6.52
C ASN A 270 2.19 32.39 6.96
N PRO A 271 1.71 31.47 6.09
CA PRO A 271 0.61 30.58 6.44
C PRO A 271 0.96 29.61 7.58
N ASP A 272 2.25 29.36 7.84
CA ASP A 272 2.68 28.50 8.94
C ASP A 272 2.76 29.25 10.28
N ALA A 273 2.63 30.58 10.29
CA ALA A 273 2.54 31.39 11.51
C ALA A 273 1.10 31.66 11.99
N ASP A 274 0.10 31.34 11.16
CA ASP A 274 -1.32 31.25 11.52
C ASP A 274 -1.57 29.85 12.12
N LEU A 275 -1.28 29.75 13.41
CA LEU A 275 -1.27 28.49 14.17
C LEU A 275 -2.68 28.05 14.53
N ASP A 276 -3.60 28.99 14.79
CA ASP A 276 -4.98 28.65 15.09
C ASP A 276 -5.87 28.51 13.84
N GLY A 277 -5.39 28.94 12.68
CA GLY A 277 -6.02 28.74 11.39
C GLY A 277 -7.19 29.67 11.11
N ASP A 278 -7.25 30.83 11.77
CA ASP A 278 -8.29 31.83 11.57
C ASP A 278 -8.01 32.81 10.40
N ALA A 279 -6.88 32.63 9.72
CA ALA A 279 -6.37 33.44 8.62
C ALA A 279 -5.88 34.85 9.00
N GLU A 280 -5.47 35.05 10.24
CA GLU A 280 -4.77 36.26 10.70
C GLU A 280 -3.68 35.91 11.73
N VAL A 281 -2.44 36.38 11.54
CA VAL A 281 -1.38 36.15 12.53
C VAL A 281 -1.50 37.16 13.68
N THR A 282 -1.92 36.72 14.86
CA THR A 282 -2.24 37.60 16.00
C THR A 282 -1.60 37.15 17.33
N LEU A 283 -2.07 37.72 18.44
CA LEU A 283 -1.70 37.29 19.79
C LEU A 283 -2.29 35.93 20.16
N PHE A 284 -3.31 35.44 19.44
CA PHE A 284 -3.87 34.11 19.67
C PHE A 284 -2.88 33.02 19.24
N ASP A 285 -2.24 33.18 18.07
CA ASP A 285 -1.14 32.31 17.61
C ASP A 285 0.04 32.34 18.57
N PHE A 286 0.41 33.54 19.04
CA PHE A 286 1.46 33.67 20.04
C PHE A 286 1.11 32.90 21.32
N GLY A 287 -0.16 32.88 21.72
CA GLY A 287 -0.65 32.06 22.83
C GLY A 287 -0.44 30.57 22.61
N VAL A 288 -0.68 30.06 21.39
CA VAL A 288 -0.42 28.67 21.00
C VAL A 288 1.09 28.35 21.07
N LEU A 289 1.93 29.22 20.51
CA LEU A 289 3.38 29.03 20.50
C LEU A 289 3.96 29.00 21.92
N VAL A 290 3.60 29.95 22.78
CA VAL A 290 4.11 30.03 24.16
C VAL A 290 3.67 28.84 24.99
N LYS A 291 2.44 28.34 24.78
CA LYS A 291 1.92 27.15 25.48
C LYS A 291 2.80 25.91 25.24
N ASN A 292 3.37 25.79 24.05
CA ASN A 292 4.18 24.64 23.64
C ASN A 292 5.68 24.94 23.56
N PHE A 293 6.13 26.09 24.09
CA PHE A 293 7.51 26.53 23.96
C PHE A 293 8.49 25.58 24.67
N GLY A 294 9.54 25.18 23.96
CA GLY A 294 10.54 24.22 24.43
C GLY A 294 10.17 22.75 24.21
N GLU A 295 9.00 22.47 23.62
CA GLU A 295 8.61 21.11 23.24
C GLU A 295 9.40 20.64 22.00
N THR A 296 9.64 19.33 21.95
CA THR A 296 10.31 18.66 20.82
C THR A 296 9.41 17.58 20.25
N GLY A 297 9.44 17.41 18.94
CA GLY A 297 8.76 16.32 18.27
C GLY A 297 9.42 14.97 18.53
N GLU A 298 8.70 13.91 18.25
CA GLU A 298 9.24 12.56 18.34
C GLU A 298 10.06 12.20 17.10
N GLU A 299 10.92 11.19 17.26
CA GLU A 299 11.66 10.51 16.20
C GLU A 299 11.28 9.04 16.09
#